data_AF-A0A9W4PUW9-F1
#
_entry.id   AF-A0A9W4PUW9-F1
#
_cell.length_a   1.000
_cell.length_b   1.000
_cell.length_c   1.000
_cell.angle_alpha   90.00
_cell.angle_beta   90.00
_cell.angle_gamma   90.00
#
_symmetry.space_group_name_H-M   'P 1'
#
loop_
_entity.id
_entity.type
_entity.pdbx_description
1 polymer ?
#
loop_
_entity_poly.entity_id
_entity_poly.type
_entity_poly.pdbx_seq_one_letter_code
_entity_poly.pdbx_strand_id
1 'polypeptide(L)'
;MTTITESVRRMAIAGTRPCDIARALGTTINTVDGMLCRLRRKGEPIPDFRRLRADGIPPKKYAGVLKAIDAEAMNRGVSREDLIAKILTAVTEDNLFAAVIGNHDRAPLHDHLNQRRAY
;
A
#
# COMPACT_ATOMS: atom_id res chain seq x y z
N MET A 1 -7.02 39.62 3.02
CA MET A 1 -6.86 38.55 2.01
C MET A 1 -5.89 37.52 2.55
N THR A 2 -6.34 36.30 2.81
CA THR A 2 -5.47 35.21 3.25
C THR A 2 -4.66 34.71 2.07
N THR A 3 -3.33 34.64 2.18
CA THR A 3 -2.49 34.15 1.07
C THR A 3 -2.73 32.66 0.85
N ILE A 4 -2.54 32.19 -0.39
CA ILE A 4 -2.65 30.75 -0.73
C ILE A 4 -1.75 29.92 0.20
N THR A 5 -0.53 30.39 0.49
CA THR A 5 0.42 29.74 1.39
C THR A 5 -0.13 29.58 2.81
N GLU A 6 -0.83 30.58 3.34
CA GLU A 6 -1.42 30.52 4.67
C GLU A 6 -2.60 29.54 4.72
N SER A 7 -3.41 29.49 3.67
CA SER A 7 -4.45 28.46 3.52
C SER A 7 -3.85 27.04 3.46
N VAL A 8 -2.78 26.85 2.70
CA VAL A 8 -2.05 25.56 2.64
C VAL A 8 -1.51 25.17 4.01
N ARG A 9 -0.86 26.10 4.73
CA ARG A 9 -0.32 25.86 6.08
C ARG A 9 -1.43 25.40 7.03
N ARG A 10 -2.55 26.13 7.11
CA ARG A 10 -3.67 25.81 7.98
C ARG A 10 -4.26 24.43 7.69
N MET A 11 -4.50 24.11 6.42
CA MET A 11 -5.04 22.81 6.02
C MET A 11 -4.06 21.67 6.29
N ALA A 12 -2.77 21.89 6.10
CA ALA A 12 -1.75 20.87 6.33
C ALA A 12 -1.54 20.57 7.81
N ILE A 13 -1.57 21.58 8.68
CA ILE A 13 -1.53 21.40 10.14
C ILE A 13 -2.75 20.62 10.63
N ALA A 14 -3.92 20.85 10.01
CA ALA A 14 -5.14 20.07 10.26
C ALA A 14 -5.08 18.63 9.71
N GLY A 15 -3.97 18.21 9.10
CA GLY A 15 -3.78 16.86 8.58
C GLY A 15 -4.41 16.61 7.20
N THR A 16 -4.91 17.64 6.51
CA THR A 16 -5.46 17.49 5.17
C THR A 16 -4.37 17.08 4.18
N ARG A 17 -4.65 16.07 3.35
CA ARG A 17 -3.68 15.55 2.38
C ARG A 17 -3.36 16.57 1.28
N PRO A 18 -2.13 16.56 0.72
CA PRO A 18 -1.73 17.51 -0.33
C PRO A 18 -2.65 17.50 -1.56
N CYS A 19 -3.18 16.34 -1.96
CA CYS A 19 -4.12 16.22 -3.07
C CYS A 19 -5.45 16.93 -2.82
N ASP A 20 -5.96 16.88 -1.59
CA ASP A 20 -7.23 17.50 -1.23
C ASP A 20 -7.06 19.01 -1.01
N ILE A 21 -5.90 19.43 -0.50
CA ILE A 21 -5.50 20.85 -0.47
C ILE A 21 -5.45 21.41 -1.90
N ALA A 22 -4.81 20.68 -2.84
CA ALA A 22 -4.71 21.10 -4.23
C ALA A 22 -6.09 21.27 -4.88
N ARG A 23 -6.99 20.31 -4.64
CA ARG A 23 -8.39 20.38 -5.11
C ARG A 23 -9.15 21.56 -4.51
N ALA A 24 -9.05 21.77 -3.20
CA ALA A 24 -9.77 22.83 -2.50
C ALA A 24 -9.32 24.25 -2.90
N LEU A 25 -8.05 24.41 -3.25
CA LEU A 25 -7.46 25.70 -3.61
C LEU A 25 -7.39 25.91 -5.14
N GLY A 26 -7.90 24.97 -5.94
CA GLY A 26 -7.85 25.06 -7.40
C GLY A 26 -6.43 25.14 -7.95
N THR A 27 -5.47 24.44 -7.33
CA THR A 27 -4.05 24.47 -7.72
C THR A 27 -3.50 23.07 -7.99
N THR A 28 -2.26 22.99 -8.46
CA THR A 28 -1.61 21.71 -8.75
C THR A 28 -0.99 21.10 -7.49
N ILE A 29 -0.91 19.77 -7.45
CA ILE A 29 -0.24 19.05 -6.37
C ILE A 29 1.24 19.44 -6.23
N ASN A 30 1.92 19.70 -7.35
CA ASN A 30 3.32 20.13 -7.38
C ASN A 30 3.49 21.50 -6.68
N THR A 31 2.54 22.41 -6.88
CA THR A 31 2.52 23.71 -6.19
C THR A 31 2.38 23.52 -4.68
N VAL A 32 1.44 22.68 -4.26
CA VAL A 32 1.21 22.39 -2.83
C VAL A 32 2.45 21.74 -2.21
N ASP A 33 3.04 20.73 -2.86
CA ASP A 33 4.24 20.05 -2.36
C ASP A 33 5.43 21.02 -2.21
N GLY A 34 5.61 21.93 -3.17
CA GLY A 34 6.62 23.00 -3.08
C GLY A 34 6.39 23.92 -1.88
N MET A 35 5.13 24.30 -1.61
CA MET A 35 4.77 25.11 -0.45
C MET A 35 4.99 24.37 0.87
N LEU A 36 4.53 23.11 0.99
CA LEU A 36 4.72 22.28 2.17
C LEU A 36 6.20 22.05 2.47
N CYS A 37 7.03 21.83 1.43
CA CYS A 37 8.47 21.69 1.60
C CYS A 37 9.11 22.96 2.18
N ARG A 38 8.74 24.14 1.66
CA ARG A 38 9.24 25.43 2.19
C ARG A 38 8.78 25.67 3.63
N LEU A 39 7.54 25.36 3.95
CA LEU A 39 6.99 25.52 5.31
C LEU A 39 7.70 24.59 6.31
N ARG A 40 7.93 23.31 5.96
CA ARG A 40 8.71 22.38 6.80
C ARG A 40 10.15 22.87 7.02
N ARG A 41 10.81 23.39 5.97
CA ARG A 41 12.16 23.98 6.11
C ARG A 41 12.20 25.20 7.03
N LYS A 42 11.08 25.90 7.19
CA LYS A 42 10.91 27.00 8.16
C LYS A 42 10.59 26.52 9.57
N GLY A 43 10.49 25.21 9.81
CA GLY A 43 10.19 24.63 11.11
C GLY A 43 8.70 24.55 11.45
N GLU A 44 7.80 24.78 10.49
CA GLU A 44 6.37 24.62 10.73
C GLU A 44 6.02 23.14 11.03
N PRO A 45 5.09 22.86 11.96
CA PRO A 45 4.73 21.51 12.39
C PRO A 45 3.83 20.80 11.35
N ILE A 46 4.30 20.67 10.12
CA ILE A 46 3.56 20.08 9.01
C ILE A 46 3.89 18.59 8.91
N PRO A 47 2.89 17.69 8.95
CA PRO A 47 3.10 16.25 8.83
C PRO A 47 3.86 15.87 7.56
N ASP A 48 4.69 14.82 7.64
CA ASP A 48 5.25 14.17 6.45
C ASP A 48 4.24 13.17 5.86
N PHE A 49 3.45 13.65 4.92
CA PHE A 49 2.44 12.84 4.22
C PHE A 49 3.02 11.67 3.40
N ARG A 50 4.34 11.61 3.17
CA ARG A 50 4.97 10.44 2.53
C ARG A 50 5.13 9.28 3.52
N ARG A 51 5.40 9.60 4.79
CA ARG A 51 5.53 8.62 5.87
C ARG A 51 4.17 8.10 6.36
N LEU A 52 3.11 8.89 6.20
CA LEU A 52 1.72 8.47 6.46
C LEU A 52 1.19 7.39 5.50
N ARG A 53 2.01 6.89 4.56
CA ARG A 53 1.72 5.67 3.78
C ARG A 53 1.90 4.38 4.59
N ALA A 54 2.39 4.45 5.83
CA ALA A 54 2.69 3.30 6.66
C ALA A 54 1.45 2.46 7.04
N ASP A 55 0.23 3.03 7.03
CA ASP A 55 -0.89 2.41 7.76
C ASP A 55 -2.04 1.86 6.89
N GLY A 56 -1.86 1.63 5.58
CA GLY A 56 -2.99 1.01 4.86
C GLY A 56 -2.91 0.82 3.34
N ILE A 57 -1.80 1.14 2.67
CA ILE A 57 -1.62 0.70 1.29
C ILE A 57 -0.71 -0.52 1.32
N PRO A 58 -1.25 -1.73 1.08
CA PRO A 58 -0.44 -2.93 1.05
C PRO A 58 0.64 -2.75 -0.02
N PRO A 59 1.90 -3.10 0.27
CA PRO A 59 2.98 -2.91 -0.68
C PRO A 59 2.63 -3.61 -1.99
N LYS A 60 3.00 -2.99 -3.13
CA LYS A 60 2.61 -3.39 -4.49
C LYS A 60 2.74 -4.91 -4.76
N LYS A 61 3.67 -5.58 -4.06
CA LYS A 61 3.86 -7.04 -4.07
C LYS A 61 2.60 -7.85 -3.71
N TYR A 62 1.66 -7.31 -2.94
CA TYR A 62 0.44 -8.01 -2.53
C TYR A 62 -0.81 -7.58 -3.28
N ALA A 63 -0.72 -6.62 -4.22
CA ALA A 63 -1.89 -6.11 -4.92
C ALA A 63 -2.65 -7.21 -5.67
N GLY A 64 -1.93 -8.16 -6.29
CA GLY A 64 -2.54 -9.31 -6.96
C GLY A 64 -3.22 -10.28 -5.98
N VAL A 65 -2.57 -10.56 -4.86
CA VAL A 65 -3.09 -11.45 -3.80
C VAL A 65 -4.37 -10.86 -3.21
N LEU A 66 -4.37 -9.58 -2.90
CA LEU A 66 -5.54 -8.91 -2.32
C LEU A 66 -6.70 -8.83 -3.29
N LYS A 67 -6.43 -8.61 -4.59
CA LYS A 67 -7.49 -8.67 -5.61
C LYS A 67 -8.13 -10.05 -5.68
N ALA A 68 -7.35 -11.12 -5.55
CA ALA A 68 -7.88 -12.49 -5.50
C ALA A 68 -8.73 -12.73 -4.24
N ILE A 69 -8.27 -12.24 -3.08
CA ILE A 69 -9.02 -12.31 -1.82
C ILE A 69 -10.32 -11.51 -1.93
N ASP A 70 -10.30 -10.30 -2.49
CA ASP A 70 -11.50 -9.46 -2.69
C ASP A 70 -12.54 -10.17 -3.58
N ALA A 71 -12.10 -10.80 -4.67
CA ALA A 71 -12.99 -11.55 -5.55
C ALA A 71 -13.63 -12.74 -4.82
N GLU A 72 -12.85 -13.47 -4.03
CA GLU A 72 -13.35 -14.62 -3.26
C GLU A 72 -14.28 -14.19 -2.12
N ALA A 73 -13.99 -13.08 -1.44
CA ALA A 73 -14.84 -12.52 -0.41
C ALA A 73 -16.21 -12.13 -0.98
N MET A 74 -16.21 -11.48 -2.14
CA MET A 74 -17.42 -11.12 -2.87
C MET A 74 -18.23 -12.36 -3.28
N ASN A 75 -17.58 -13.39 -3.83
CA ASN A 75 -18.24 -14.65 -4.20
C ASN A 75 -18.91 -15.34 -3.01
N ARG A 76 -18.36 -15.18 -1.81
CA ARG A 76 -18.86 -15.77 -0.56
C ARG A 76 -19.80 -14.86 0.21
N GLY A 77 -20.02 -13.62 -0.24
CA GLY A 77 -20.86 -12.64 0.45
C GLY A 77 -20.32 -12.24 1.83
N VAL A 78 -19.00 -12.23 2.02
CA VAL A 78 -18.34 -11.85 3.28
C VAL A 78 -17.42 -10.65 3.08
N SER A 79 -17.04 -9.97 4.15
CA SER A 79 -16.02 -8.92 4.07
C SER A 79 -14.63 -9.50 3.80
N ARG A 80 -13.73 -8.69 3.25
CA ARG A 80 -12.34 -9.07 3.02
C ARG A 80 -11.67 -9.44 4.34
N GLU A 81 -11.91 -8.64 5.38
CA GLU A 81 -11.39 -8.81 6.72
C GLU A 81 -11.85 -10.14 7.33
N ASP A 82 -13.15 -10.48 7.19
CA ASP A 82 -13.70 -11.75 7.67
C ASP A 82 -13.11 -12.95 6.94
N LEU A 83 -12.92 -12.84 5.62
CA LEU A 83 -12.31 -13.91 4.83
C LEU A 83 -10.86 -14.13 5.25
N ILE A 84 -10.08 -13.05 5.41
CA ILE A 84 -8.71 -13.13 5.89
C ILE A 84 -8.65 -13.78 7.28
N ALA A 85 -9.53 -13.36 8.20
CA ALA A 85 -9.60 -13.94 9.54
C ALA A 85 -9.86 -15.45 9.47
N LYS A 86 -10.86 -15.88 8.68
CA LYS A 86 -11.18 -17.30 8.50
C LYS A 86 -10.02 -18.11 7.89
N ILE A 87 -9.31 -17.55 6.91
CA ILE A 87 -8.13 -18.19 6.31
C ILE A 87 -7.04 -18.37 7.37
N LEU A 88 -6.74 -17.32 8.15
CA LEU A 88 -5.71 -17.39 9.20
C LEU A 88 -6.09 -18.38 10.31
N THR A 89 -7.37 -18.42 10.70
CA THR A 89 -7.89 -19.41 11.65
C THR A 89 -7.70 -20.82 11.11
N ALA A 90 -8.15 -21.12 9.89
CA ALA A 90 -8.01 -22.45 9.30
C ALA A 90 -6.53 -22.88 9.18
N VAL A 91 -5.65 -22.00 8.71
CA VAL A 91 -4.21 -22.30 8.62
C VAL A 91 -3.60 -22.61 9.99
N THR A 92 -4.07 -21.91 11.04
CA THR A 92 -3.57 -22.09 12.40
C THR A 92 -4.11 -23.36 13.05
N GLU A 93 -5.42 -23.61 12.96
CA GLU A 93 -6.08 -24.76 13.57
C GLU A 93 -5.65 -26.08 12.93
N ASP A 94 -5.51 -26.10 11.60
CA ASP A 94 -5.11 -27.28 10.84
C ASP A 94 -3.58 -27.42 10.71
N ASN A 95 -2.81 -26.54 11.37
CA ASN A 95 -1.34 -26.49 11.33
C ASN A 95 -0.75 -26.55 9.90
N LEU A 96 -1.37 -25.83 8.97
CA LEU A 96 -1.07 -25.90 7.53
C LEU A 96 0.13 -25.03 7.11
N PHE A 97 0.83 -24.40 8.06
CA PHE A 97 1.96 -23.51 7.75
C PHE A 97 3.00 -24.17 6.84
N ALA A 98 3.39 -25.42 7.11
CA ALA A 98 4.37 -26.14 6.31
C ALA A 98 3.86 -26.43 4.88
N ALA A 99 2.57 -26.73 4.72
CA ALA A 99 1.96 -26.99 3.41
C ALA A 99 1.80 -25.70 2.58
N VAL A 100 1.44 -24.59 3.23
CA VAL A 100 1.28 -23.29 2.58
C VAL A 100 2.65 -22.70 2.22
N ILE A 101 3.63 -22.72 3.13
CA ILE A 101 4.97 -22.15 2.91
C ILE A 101 5.83 -23.06 2.01
N GLY A 102 5.78 -24.38 2.22
CA GLY A 102 6.60 -25.34 1.46
C GLY A 102 6.30 -25.40 -0.04
N ASN A 103 5.09 -25.01 -0.44
CA ASN A 103 4.73 -24.85 -1.86
C ASN A 103 5.30 -23.57 -2.48
N HIS A 104 5.70 -22.59 -1.67
CA HIS A 104 6.35 -21.35 -2.13
C HIS A 104 7.89 -21.43 -2.13
N ASP A 105 8.48 -22.39 -1.40
CA ASP A 105 9.94 -22.60 -1.32
C ASP A 105 10.49 -23.65 -2.30
N ARG A 106 9.65 -24.35 -3.06
CA ARG A 106 10.12 -25.17 -4.18
C ARG A 106 10.56 -24.27 -5.34
N ALA A 107 11.84 -23.90 -5.32
CA ALA A 107 12.54 -23.41 -6.52
C ALA A 107 12.20 -24.34 -7.70
N PRO A 108 12.03 -23.80 -8.93
CA PRO A 108 11.86 -24.66 -10.09
C PRO A 108 13.09 -25.58 -10.15
N LEU A 109 12.83 -26.89 -10.11
CA LEU A 109 13.81 -27.90 -10.51
C LEU A 109 14.33 -27.45 -11.87
N HIS A 110 15.54 -26.93 -11.90
CA HIS A 110 16.24 -26.69 -13.15
C HIS A 110 16.26 -28.03 -13.88
N ASP A 111 15.55 -28.07 -15.00
CA ASP A 111 15.57 -29.16 -15.97
C ASP A 111 17.03 -29.53 -16.24
N HIS A 112 17.45 -30.69 -15.73
CA HIS A 112 18.67 -31.37 -16.16
C HIS A 112 18.45 -31.98 -17.56
N LEU A 113 18.06 -31.16 -18.52
CA LEU A 113 18.05 -31.49 -19.94
C LEU A 113 19.17 -30.72 -20.66
N ASN A 114 20.41 -31.04 -20.28
CA ASN A 114 21.57 -30.90 -21.14
C ASN A 114 22.32 -32.24 -21.23
N GLN A 115 21.58 -33.30 -21.54
CA GLN A 115 22.12 -34.44 -22.26
C GLN A 115 21.65 -34.34 -23.70
N ARG A 116 22.56 -33.87 -24.58
CA ARG A 116 22.70 -34.21 -26.01
C ARG A 116 23.24 -33.00 -26.79
N ARG A 117 24.56 -32.86 -26.78
CA ARG A 117 25.36 -32.65 -27.99
C ARG A 117 26.69 -33.34 -27.78
N ALA A 118 26.68 -34.64 -28.08
CA ALA A 118 27.86 -35.31 -28.62
C ALA A 118 27.84 -35.14 -30.14
N TYR A 119 29.03 -35.23 -30.73
CA TYR A 119 29.46 -35.06 -32.13
C TYR A 119 29.92 -33.65 -32.49
#